data_AF-A0A2G9XRR1-F1
#
_entry.id   AF-A0A2G9XRR1-F1
#
_cell.length_a   1.000
_cell.length_b   1.000
_cell.length_c   1.000
_cell.angle_alpha   90.00
_cell.angle_beta   90.00
_cell.angle_gamma   90.00
#
_symmetry.space_group_name_H-M   'P 1'
#
loop_
_entity.id
_entity.type
_entity.pdbx_description
1 polymer ?
#
loop_
_entity_poly.entity_id
_entity_poly.type
_entity_poly.pdbx_seq_one_letter_code
_entity_poly.pdbx_strand_id
1 'polypeptide(L)'
;NFLNGELYGRVSTLPWAMVFPSAGALPRHPSQLYECLLEGVLLFMILWWVKDRPLRKGTLFCLFLFLYSIFRFFVEFFREPDPQLGFLFSLVTMGQILSIITGVLGILLWYLRPKDELPTRTPPVPS
;
A
#
# COMPACT_ATOMS: atom_id res chain seq x y z
N ASN A 1 -14.81 -4.21 4.27
CA ASN A 1 -14.12 -5.37 3.67
C ASN A 1 -14.09 -6.56 4.63
N PHE A 2 -13.23 -6.59 5.66
CA PHE A 2 -13.13 -7.78 6.53
C PHE A 2 -14.43 -8.14 7.26
N LEU A 3 -15.05 -7.18 7.96
CA LEU A 3 -16.32 -7.40 8.70
C LEU A 3 -17.48 -7.79 7.79
N ASN A 4 -17.46 -7.32 6.53
CA ASN A 4 -18.47 -7.66 5.53
C ASN A 4 -18.17 -8.99 4.81
N GLY A 5 -16.98 -9.58 5.02
CA GLY A 5 -16.54 -10.76 4.29
C GLY A 5 -16.32 -10.54 2.78
N GLU A 6 -15.92 -9.33 2.38
CA GLU A 6 -15.75 -8.97 0.96
C GLU A 6 -14.26 -8.85 0.59
N LEU A 7 -13.92 -9.13 -0.67
CA LEU A 7 -12.57 -8.99 -1.24
C LEU A 7 -11.50 -9.85 -0.54
N TYR A 8 -11.88 -11.09 -0.21
CA TYR A 8 -10.98 -12.09 0.35
C TYR A 8 -9.93 -12.56 -0.65
N GLY A 9 -8.90 -13.22 -0.13
CA GLY A 9 -7.80 -13.70 -0.92
C GLY A 9 -8.03 -15.09 -1.53
N ARG A 10 -6.97 -15.60 -2.15
CA ARG A 10 -6.92 -16.94 -2.74
C ARG A 10 -7.05 -18.01 -1.66
N VAL A 11 -7.47 -19.22 -2.07
CA VAL A 11 -7.50 -20.40 -1.19
C VAL A 11 -6.10 -20.67 -0.66
N SER A 12 -6.02 -21.00 0.64
CA SER A 12 -4.76 -21.18 1.34
C SER A 12 -4.86 -22.26 2.40
N THR A 13 -3.76 -22.97 2.62
CA THR A 13 -3.62 -23.98 3.67
C THR A 13 -2.85 -23.47 4.88
N LEU A 14 -2.51 -22.18 4.92
CA LEU A 14 -1.79 -21.57 6.03
C LEU A 14 -2.64 -21.56 7.31
N PRO A 15 -2.01 -21.62 8.50
CA PRO A 15 -2.74 -21.79 9.76
C PRO A 15 -3.59 -20.58 10.17
N TRP A 16 -3.38 -19.41 9.56
CA TRP A 16 -4.18 -18.20 9.77
C TRP A 16 -5.15 -17.92 8.60
N ALA A 17 -5.32 -18.86 7.68
CA ALA A 17 -6.35 -18.76 6.64
C ALA A 17 -7.74 -18.84 7.30
N MET A 18 -8.70 -18.06 6.79
CA MET A 18 -10.04 -17.95 7.37
C MET A 18 -11.10 -18.39 6.36
N VAL A 19 -12.14 -19.03 6.86
CA VAL A 19 -13.34 -19.37 6.07
C VAL A 19 -14.29 -18.18 6.14
N PHE A 20 -14.58 -17.59 4.98
CA PHE A 20 -15.50 -16.46 4.87
C PHE A 20 -16.90 -16.97 4.47
N PRO A 21 -17.99 -16.53 5.14
CA PRO A 21 -19.34 -17.01 4.84
C PRO A 21 -19.76 -16.84 3.37
N SER A 22 -19.26 -15.78 2.72
CA SER A 22 -19.52 -15.40 1.32
C SER A 22 -18.60 -16.11 0.30
N ALA A 23 -17.62 -16.90 0.74
CA ALA A 23 -16.55 -17.45 -0.10
C ALA A 23 -16.55 -18.98 -0.26
N GLY A 24 -17.56 -19.65 0.32
CA GLY A 24 -17.65 -21.10 0.39
C GLY A 24 -16.89 -21.72 1.58
N ALA A 25 -16.75 -23.04 1.59
CA ALA A 25 -16.18 -23.79 2.71
C ALA A 25 -14.65 -23.82 2.77
N LEU A 26 -13.96 -23.33 1.72
CA LEU A 26 -12.51 -23.39 1.64
C LEU A 26 -11.86 -22.21 2.40
N PRO A 27 -10.81 -22.46 3.20
CA PRO A 27 -10.07 -21.41 3.88
C PRO A 27 -9.28 -20.55 2.88
N ARG A 28 -9.27 -19.23 3.12
CA ARG A 28 -8.69 -18.23 2.22
C ARG A 28 -7.81 -17.25 2.97
N HIS A 29 -6.88 -16.63 2.26
CA HIS A 29 -6.08 -15.55 2.83
C HIS A 29 -6.99 -14.38 3.25
N PRO A 30 -6.88 -13.87 4.47
CA PRO A 30 -7.55 -12.63 4.87
C PRO A 30 -6.80 -11.40 4.34
N SER A 31 -6.77 -11.25 3.02
CA SER A 31 -6.10 -10.15 2.30
C SER A 31 -6.47 -8.78 2.85
N GLN A 32 -7.70 -8.60 3.34
CA GLN A 32 -8.16 -7.34 3.93
C GLN A 32 -7.37 -6.96 5.19
N LEU A 33 -6.94 -7.95 5.97
CA LEU A 33 -6.07 -7.71 7.13
C LEU A 33 -4.65 -7.36 6.68
N TYR A 34 -4.15 -7.99 5.62
CA TYR A 34 -2.86 -7.61 5.04
C TYR A 34 -2.89 -6.18 4.49
N GLU A 35 -3.96 -5.78 3.79
CA GLU A 35 -4.19 -4.40 3.34
C GLU A 35 -4.21 -3.43 4.52
N CYS A 36 -5.00 -3.72 5.55
CA CYS A 36 -5.11 -2.86 6.72
C CYS A 36 -3.77 -2.71 7.46
N LEU A 37 -3.01 -3.81 7.63
CA LEU A 37 -1.73 -3.79 8.33
C LEU A 37 -0.64 -3.09 7.52
N LEU A 38 -0.52 -3.36 6.22
CA LEU A 38 0.54 -2.82 5.38
C LEU A 38 0.21 -1.41 4.88
N GLU A 39 -0.92 -1.24 4.16
CA GLU A 39 -1.32 0.05 3.58
C GLU A 39 -1.87 1.02 4.62
N GLY A 40 -2.38 0.53 5.76
CA GLY A 40 -2.86 1.36 6.86
C GLY A 40 -1.78 1.57 7.92
N VAL A 41 -1.63 0.59 8.82
CA VAL A 41 -0.86 0.76 10.07
C VAL A 41 0.63 0.97 9.80
N LEU A 42 1.26 0.09 9.03
CA LEU A 42 2.70 0.16 8.74
C LEU A 42 3.06 1.40 7.94
N LEU A 43 2.31 1.69 6.87
CA LEU A 43 2.50 2.91 6.07
C LEU A 43 2.38 4.16 6.93
N PHE A 44 1.34 4.23 7.77
CA PHE A 44 1.14 5.35 8.69
C PHE A 44 2.30 5.49 9.68
N MET A 45 2.75 4.40 10.30
CA MET A 45 3.88 4.44 11.26
C MET A 45 5.17 4.95 10.59
N ILE A 46 5.48 4.48 9.38
CA ILE A 46 6.67 4.92 8.64
C ILE A 46 6.57 6.42 8.34
N LEU A 47 5.45 6.88 7.80
CA LEU A 47 5.26 8.30 7.48
C LEU A 47 5.26 9.17 8.74
N TRP A 48 4.62 8.71 9.82
CA TRP A 48 4.57 9.42 11.09
C TRP A 48 5.96 9.58 11.70
N TRP A 49 6.81 8.55 11.62
CA TRP A 49 8.19 8.64 12.09
C TRP A 49 9.06 9.57 11.24
N VAL A 50 8.78 9.65 9.93
CA VAL A 50 9.55 10.47 8.99
C VAL A 50 9.07 11.92 8.98
N LYS A 51 7.82 12.22 9.35
CA LYS A 51 7.22 13.56 9.20
C LYS A 51 7.97 14.69 9.92
N ASP A 52 8.59 14.41 11.06
CA ASP A 52 9.27 15.43 11.89
C ASP A 52 10.73 15.68 11.47
N ARG A 53 11.20 14.97 10.45
CA ARG A 53 12.53 15.17 9.85
C ARG A 53 12.50 16.42 8.95
N PRO A 54 13.64 17.12 8.78
CA PRO A 54 13.74 18.20 7.81
C PRO A 54 13.70 17.61 6.40
N LEU A 55 12.51 17.53 5.83
CA LEU A 55 12.28 17.00 4.49
C LEU A 55 12.00 18.12 3.51
N ARG A 56 12.44 17.95 2.26
CA ARG A 56 12.03 18.85 1.18
C ARG A 56 10.52 18.72 0.95
N LYS A 57 9.88 19.79 0.52
CA LYS A 57 8.46 19.77 0.12
C LYS A 57 8.22 18.65 -0.90
N GLY A 58 7.11 17.95 -0.75
CA GLY A 58 6.74 16.81 -1.60
C GLY A 58 7.43 15.47 -1.28
N THR A 59 8.47 15.44 -0.44
CA THR A 59 9.20 14.19 -0.11
C THR A 59 8.29 13.16 0.57
N LEU A 60 7.46 13.58 1.53
CA LEU A 60 6.51 12.69 2.21
C LEU A 60 5.47 12.11 1.26
N PHE A 61 4.99 12.90 0.30
CA PHE A 61 4.02 12.45 -0.70
C PHE A 61 4.64 11.43 -1.66
N CYS A 62 5.86 11.70 -2.15
CA CYS A 62 6.58 10.75 -2.99
C CYS A 62 6.89 9.45 -2.25
N LEU A 63 7.26 9.54 -0.97
CA LEU A 63 7.47 8.38 -0.10
C LEU A 63 6.19 7.58 0.10
N PHE A 64 5.05 8.25 0.33
CA PHE A 64 3.74 7.62 0.41
C PHE A 64 3.43 6.84 -0.86
N LEU A 65 3.52 7.46 -2.05
CA LEU A 65 3.23 6.79 -3.32
C LEU A 65 4.11 5.56 -3.53
N PHE A 66 5.41 5.68 -3.24
CA PHE A 66 6.35 4.58 -3.39
C PHE A 66 6.04 3.40 -2.45
N LEU A 67 5.89 3.67 -1.14
CA LEU A 67 5.61 2.63 -0.15
C LEU A 67 4.23 2.00 -0.38
N TYR A 68 3.22 2.81 -0.67
CA TYR A 68 1.88 2.34 -1.02
C TYR A 68 1.93 1.35 -2.20
N SER A 69 2.68 1.70 -3.25
CA SER A 69 2.83 0.85 -4.44
C SER A 69 3.50 -0.49 -4.12
N ILE A 70 4.51 -0.51 -3.25
CA ILE A 70 5.17 -1.75 -2.82
C ILE A 70 4.20 -2.63 -2.04
N PHE A 71 3.51 -2.05 -1.05
CA PHE A 71 2.57 -2.80 -0.20
C PHE A 71 1.42 -3.36 -1.02
N ARG A 72 0.86 -2.55 -1.91
CA ARG A 72 -0.23 -2.98 -2.78
C ARG A 72 0.18 -4.08 -3.73
N PHE A 73 1.35 -3.96 -4.35
CA PHE A 73 1.91 -5.03 -5.19
C PHE A 73 2.09 -6.34 -4.41
N PHE A 74 2.54 -6.27 -3.15
CA PHE A 74 2.71 -7.45 -2.30
C PHE A 74 1.37 -8.10 -1.90
N VAL A 75 0.40 -7.31 -1.44
CA VAL A 75 -0.94 -7.80 -1.06
C VAL A 75 -1.64 -8.48 -2.23
N GLU A 76 -1.48 -7.94 -3.43
CA GLU A 76 -2.14 -8.43 -4.64
C GLU A 76 -1.75 -9.87 -5.01
N PHE A 77 -0.59 -10.36 -4.57
CA PHE A 77 -0.23 -11.79 -4.67
C PHE A 77 -1.12 -12.71 -3.84
N PHE A 78 -1.71 -12.20 -2.76
CA PHE A 78 -2.61 -12.95 -1.90
C PHE A 78 -4.08 -12.75 -2.28
N ARG A 79 -4.38 -11.71 -3.04
CA ARG A 79 -5.74 -11.34 -3.45
C ARG A 79 -6.25 -12.26 -4.56
N GLU A 80 -7.50 -12.69 -4.47
CA GLU A 80 -8.14 -13.41 -5.55
C GLU A 80 -8.47 -12.43 -6.69
N PRO A 81 -8.05 -12.70 -7.93
CA PRO A 81 -8.37 -11.83 -9.06
C PRO A 81 -9.87 -11.86 -9.32
N ASP A 82 -10.48 -10.67 -9.45
CA ASP A 82 -11.91 -10.55 -9.71
C ASP A 82 -12.30 -11.28 -11.01
N PRO A 83 -13.28 -12.21 -10.98
CA PRO A 83 -13.66 -13.00 -12.16
C PRO A 83 -14.13 -12.16 -13.35
N GLN A 84 -14.72 -10.99 -13.07
CA GLN A 84 -15.27 -10.07 -14.08
C GLN A 84 -14.21 -9.22 -14.77
N LEU A 85 -13.09 -8.94 -14.10
CA LEU A 85 -12.02 -8.13 -14.67
C LEU A 85 -11.00 -8.96 -15.44
N GLY A 86 -10.95 -10.28 -15.18
CA GLY A 86 -10.06 -11.21 -15.87
C GLY A 86 -8.58 -10.85 -15.69
N PHE A 87 -7.70 -11.81 -15.93
CA PHE A 87 -6.29 -11.44 -16.14
C PHE A 87 -6.22 -10.63 -17.45
N LEU A 88 -5.89 -9.34 -17.38
CA LEU A 88 -5.36 -8.68 -18.57
C LEU A 88 -3.98 -9.30 -18.84
N PHE A 89 -3.82 -9.99 -19.97
CA PHE A 89 -2.58 -10.67 -20.36
C PHE A 89 -2.17 -11.89 -19.51
N SER A 90 -3.12 -12.68 -18.99
CA SER A 90 -2.95 -14.01 -18.35
C SER A 90 -1.95 -14.13 -17.17
N LEU A 91 -1.27 -13.06 -16.76
CA LEU A 91 -0.16 -13.11 -15.79
C LEU A 91 -0.18 -11.98 -14.76
N VAL A 92 -0.83 -10.84 -15.05
CA VAL A 92 -0.76 -9.64 -14.20
C VAL A 92 -2.15 -9.16 -13.85
N THR A 93 -2.40 -8.87 -12.57
CA THR A 93 -3.69 -8.32 -12.14
C THR A 93 -3.73 -6.80 -12.36
N MET A 94 -4.93 -6.23 -12.46
CA MET A 94 -5.11 -4.77 -12.52
C MET A 94 -4.47 -4.05 -11.32
N GLY A 95 -4.53 -4.65 -10.13
CA GLY A 95 -3.87 -4.13 -8.94
C GLY A 95 -2.36 -4.01 -9.10
N GLN A 96 -1.70 -4.98 -9.72
CA GLN A 96 -0.26 -4.95 -9.98
C GLN A 96 0.11 -3.85 -11.00
N ILE A 97 -0.65 -3.71 -12.09
CA ILE A 97 -0.41 -2.66 -13.09
C ILE A 97 -0.53 -1.26 -12.45
N LEU A 98 -1.62 -1.02 -11.72
CA LEU A 98 -1.83 0.26 -11.04
C LEU A 98 -0.72 0.54 -10.01
N SER A 99 -0.31 -0.49 -9.25
CA SER A 99 0.80 -0.36 -8.30
C SER A 99 2.11 0.02 -9.00
N ILE A 100 2.44 -0.59 -10.14
CA ILE A 100 3.63 -0.25 -10.91
C ILE A 100 3.57 1.21 -11.40
N ILE A 101 2.43 1.63 -11.96
CA ILE A 101 2.24 3.01 -12.44
C ILE A 101 2.41 4.01 -11.29
N THR A 102 1.74 3.78 -10.16
CA THR A 102 1.85 4.65 -8.98
C THR A 102 3.28 4.68 -8.44
N GLY A 103 3.99 3.56 -8.45
CA GLY A 103 5.37 3.46 -7.99
C GLY A 103 6.33 4.25 -8.88
N VAL A 104 6.20 4.11 -10.20
CA VAL A 104 6.97 4.87 -11.19
C VAL A 104 6.70 6.36 -11.06
N LEU A 105 5.42 6.77 -10.89
CA LEU A 105 5.06 8.16 -10.65
C LEU A 105 5.67 8.71 -9.35
N GLY A 106 5.66 7.92 -8.27
CA GLY A 106 6.29 8.31 -7.00
C GLY A 106 7.80 8.55 -7.15
N ILE A 107 8.50 7.69 -7.89
CA ILE A 107 9.94 7.84 -8.20
C ILE A 107 10.18 9.05 -9.10
N LEU A 108 9.37 9.23 -10.14
CA LEU A 108 9.50 10.36 -11.06
C LEU A 108 9.32 11.69 -10.31
N LEU A 109 8.26 11.80 -9.51
CA LEU A 109 8.02 12.99 -8.67
C LEU A 109 9.14 13.20 -7.65
N TRP A 110 9.73 12.12 -7.12
CA TRP A 110 10.90 12.24 -6.25
C TRP A 110 12.07 12.92 -6.97
N TYR A 111 12.35 12.57 -8.23
CA TYR A 111 13.43 13.19 -8.99
C TYR A 111 13.10 14.59 -9.50
N LEU A 112 11.84 14.83 -9.87
CA LEU A 112 11.38 16.13 -10.38
C LEU A 112 11.10 17.16 -9.29
N ARG A 113 11.12 16.77 -8.00
CA ARG A 113 10.79 17.70 -6.91
C ARG A 113 11.73 18.90 -6.89
N PRO A 114 11.22 20.12 -6.67
CA PRO A 114 12.05 21.30 -6.47
C PRO A 114 13.09 21.08 -5.37
N LYS A 115 14.32 21.54 -5.61
CA LYS A 115 15.43 21.44 -4.64
C LYS A 115 15.41 22.59 -3.64
N ASP A 116 14.23 22.95 -3.15
CA ASP A 116 14.09 24.01 -2.15
C ASP A 116 14.99 23.70 -0.93
N GLU A 117 15.57 24.75 -0.35
CA GLU A 117 16.37 24.64 0.87
C GLU A 117 15.54 23.98 1.98
N LEU A 118 16.20 23.12 2.77
CA LEU A 118 15.55 22.46 3.90
C LEU A 118 14.93 23.53 4.81
N PRO A 119 13.72 23.31 5.35
CA PRO A 119 13.14 24.25 6.29
C PRO A 119 14.13 24.46 7.45
N THR A 120 14.72 25.65 7.52
CA THR A 120 15.57 26.06 8.63
C THR A 120 14.69 26.07 9.87
N ARG A 121 15.00 25.20 10.84
CA ARG A 121 14.36 25.29 12.16
C ARG A 121 14.78 26.63 12.75
N THR A 122 13.91 27.63 12.70
CA THR A 122 14.12 28.86 13.46
C THR A 122 14.21 28.48 14.94
N PRO A 123 15.30 28.81 15.64
CA PRO A 123 15.40 28.52 17.07
C PRO A 123 14.28 29.24 17.83
N PRO A 124 13.79 28.68 18.95
CA PRO A 124 12.77 29.33 19.76
C PRO A 124 13.27 30.71 20.19
N VAL A 125 12.41 31.73 20.06
CA VAL A 125 12.70 33.09 20.55
C VAL A 125 12.87 33.01 22.07
N PRO A 126 14.01 33.42 22.64
CA PRO A 126 14.17 33.45 24.09
C PRO A 126 13.16 34.46 24.68
N SER A 127 12.39 34.00 25.68
CA SER A 127 11.48 34.80 26.49
C SER A 127 12.22 35.60 27.55
#